data_AF-A0A6I3KN69-F1
#
_entry.id   AF-A0A6I3KN69-F1
#
_cell.length_a   1.000
_cell.length_b   1.000
_cell.length_c   1.000
_cell.angle_alpha   90.00
_cell.angle_beta   90.00
_cell.angle_gamma   90.00
#
_symmetry.space_group_name_H-M   'P 1'
#
loop_
_entity.id
_entity.type
_entity.pdbx_description
1 polymer ?
#
loop_
_entity_poly.entity_id
_entity_poly.type
_entity_poly.pdbx_seq_one_letter_code
_entity_poly.pdbx_strand_id
1 'polypeptide(L)' 'MTGAHEKSVHRLAGRKGYRLDKVGKGQHRFAMIDLATGGKVPSGVAGHDYSFTLEEAESWLGGRNDKGNA' A
#
# COMPACT_ATOMS: atom_id res chain seq x y z
N MET A 1 17.46 -4.14 7.48
CA MET A 1 16.65 -3.03 8.03
C MET A 1 15.19 -3.04 7.50
N THR A 2 14.64 -4.18 7.08
CA THR A 2 13.38 -4.22 6.30
C THR A 2 12.12 -4.55 7.12
N GLY A 3 12.23 -5.28 8.24
CA GLY A 3 11.05 -5.74 9.00
C GLY A 3 10.33 -4.66 9.81
N ALA A 4 11.05 -3.68 10.37
CA ALA A 4 10.45 -2.60 11.15
C ALA A 4 9.66 -1.63 10.26
N HIS A 5 10.21 -1.30 9.09
CA HIS A 5 9.55 -0.48 8.07
C HIS A 5 8.30 -1.18 7.54
N GLU A 6 8.39 -2.46 7.13
CA GLU A 6 7.23 -3.25 6.69
C GLU A 6 6.11 -3.25 7.73
N LYS A 7 6.44 -3.51 9.00
CA LYS A 7 5.45 -3.48 10.09
C LYS A 7 4.80 -2.10 10.27
N SER A 8 5.57 -1.02 10.09
CA SER A 8 5.05 0.36 10.15
C SER A 8 4.03 0.62 9.04
N VAL A 9 4.37 0.28 7.79
CA VAL A 9 3.49 0.50 6.64
C VAL A 9 2.23 -0.37 6.73
N HIS A 10 2.35 -1.64 7.14
CA HIS A 10 1.19 -2.49 7.40
C HIS A 10 0.26 -1.91 8.48
N ARG A 11 0.83 -1.33 9.54
CA ARG A 11 0.05 -0.66 10.60
C ARG A 11 -0.64 0.59 10.07
N LEU A 12 0.05 1.38 9.24
CA LEU A 12 -0.51 2.57 8.59
C LEU A 12 -1.66 2.20 7.64
N ALA A 13 -1.49 1.15 6.83
CA ALA A 13 -2.52 0.62 5.95
C ALA A 13 -3.77 0.24 6.76
N GLY A 14 -3.60 -0.55 7.82
CA GLY A 14 -4.72 -0.98 8.67
C GLY A 14 -5.46 0.19 9.32
N ARG A 15 -4.75 1.22 9.77
CA ARG A 15 -5.37 2.44 10.32
C ARG A 15 -6.20 3.21 9.29
N LYS A 16 -5.92 3.06 8.00
CA LYS A 16 -6.61 3.73 6.89
C LYS A 16 -7.66 2.85 6.21
N GLY A 17 -7.90 1.64 6.71
CA GLY A 17 -8.86 0.69 6.13
C GLY A 17 -8.28 -0.11 4.95
N TYR A 18 -6.96 -0.21 4.84
CA TYR A 18 -6.29 -0.98 3.82
C TYR A 18 -5.49 -2.14 4.42
N ARG A 19 -5.17 -3.13 3.58
CA ARG A 19 -4.29 -4.24 3.91
C ARG A 19 -3.26 -4.42 2.82
N LEU A 20 -2.01 -4.67 3.20
CA LEU A 20 -0.97 -5.05 2.26
C LEU A 20 -0.85 -6.57 2.24
N ASP A 21 -1.00 -7.16 1.06
CA ASP A 21 -0.79 -8.58 0.82
C ASP A 21 0.44 -8.76 -0.08
N LYS A 22 1.39 -9.59 0.35
CA LYS A 22 2.63 -9.80 -0.40
C LYS A 22 2.34 -10.51 -1.72
N VAL A 23 2.83 -9.96 -2.84
CA VAL A 23 2.62 -10.50 -4.19
C VAL A 23 3.95 -10.76 -4.88
N GLY A 24 4.07 -11.93 -5.52
CA GLY A 24 5.25 -12.36 -6.27
C GLY A 24 6.27 -13.15 -5.45
N LYS A 25 7.01 -14.03 -6.14
CA LYS A 25 8.14 -14.77 -5.57
C LYS A 25 9.41 -13.93 -5.72
N GLY A 26 9.83 -13.26 -4.65
CA GLY A 26 11.21 -12.73 -4.51
C GLY A 26 11.37 -11.20 -4.52
N GLN A 27 10.36 -10.43 -4.93
CA GLN A 27 10.41 -8.97 -4.80
C GLN A 27 9.50 -8.51 -3.65
N HIS A 28 9.95 -7.53 -2.87
CA HIS A 28 9.20 -6.93 -1.76
C HIS A 28 8.05 -6.05 -2.28
N ARG A 29 7.17 -6.64 -3.10
CA ARG A 29 5.98 -6.00 -3.64
C ARG A 29 4.73 -6.50 -2.94
N PHE A 30 3.77 -5.61 -2.79
CA PHE A 30 2.55 -5.80 -2.03
C PHE A 30 1.37 -5.31 -2.85
N ALA A 31 0.30 -6.08 -2.91
CA ALA A 31 -1.00 -5.59 -3.35
C ALA A 31 -1.65 -4.87 -2.19
N MET A 32 -2.16 -3.67 -2.43
CA MET A 32 -2.98 -2.95 -1.46
C MET A 32 -4.44 -3.32 -1.66
N ILE A 33 -5.08 -3.81 -0.61
CA ILE A 33 -6.46 -4.26 -0.59
C ILE A 33 -7.26 -3.26 0.22
N ASP A 34 -8.33 -2.73 -0.35
CA ASP A 34 -9.32 -1.95 0.36
C ASP A 34 -10.22 -2.89 1.17
N LEU A 35 -10.22 -2.75 2.49
CA LEU A 35 -11.02 -3.61 3.38
C LEU A 35 -12.51 -3.31 3.31
N ALA A 36 -12.92 -2.13 2.82
CA ALA A 36 -14.33 -1.77 2.66
C ALA A 36 -14.96 -2.46 1.44
N THR A 37 -14.22 -2.57 0.34
CA THR A 37 -14.72 -3.13 -0.93
C THR A 37 -14.19 -4.54 -1.22
N GLY A 38 -13.12 -4.97 -0.54
CA GLY A 38 -12.35 -6.16 -0.88
C GLY A 38 -11.54 -6.03 -2.18
N GLY A 39 -11.54 -4.84 -2.80
CA GLY A 39 -10.89 -4.58 -4.08
C GLY A 39 -9.40 -4.31 -3.96
N LYS A 40 -8.65 -4.63 -5.02
CA LYS A 40 -7.24 -4.21 -5.14
C LYS A 40 -7.19 -2.74 -5.55
N VAL A 41 -6.37 -1.97 -4.86
CA VAL A 41 -6.11 -0.57 -5.19
C VAL A 41 -5.10 -0.52 -6.33
N PRO A 42 -5.37 0.25 -7.40
CA PRO A 42 -4.39 0.46 -8.45
C PRO A 42 -3.22 1.31 -7.95
N SER A 43 -2.00 0.89 -8.25
CA SER A 43 -0.78 1.58 -7.83
C SER A 43 -0.47 2.82 -8.66
N GLY A 44 -0.99 2.90 -9.89
CA GLY A 44 -0.63 3.94 -10.84
C GLY A 44 0.80 3.83 -11.37
N VAL A 45 1.52 2.74 -11.06
CA VAL A 45 2.89 2.49 -11.52
C VAL A 45 2.85 1.74 -12.84
N ALA A 46 3.46 2.32 -13.87
CA ALA A 46 3.53 1.72 -15.20
C ALA A 46 4.19 0.32 -15.14
N GLY A 47 3.48 -0.71 -15.62
CA GLY A 47 3.93 -2.10 -15.59
C GLY A 47 3.69 -2.84 -14.28
N HIS A 48 3.12 -2.17 -13.27
CA HIS A 48 2.90 -2.70 -11.92
C HIS A 48 1.55 -2.29 -11.35
N ASP A 49 0.50 -2.31 -12.18
CA ASP A 49 -0.83 -1.72 -11.95
C ASP A 49 -1.48 -2.01 -10.60
N TYR A 50 -1.19 -3.16 -9.96
CA TYR A 50 -1.76 -3.57 -8.66
C TYR A 50 -0.70 -3.98 -7.63
N SER A 51 0.54 -3.53 -7.80
CA SER A 51 1.64 -3.89 -6.90
C SER A 51 2.45 -2.68 -6.51
N PHE A 52 2.69 -2.54 -5.21
CA PHE A 52 3.42 -1.45 -4.57
C PHE A 52 4.69 -1.99 -3.92
N THR A 53 5.78 -1.25 -3.95
CA THR A 53 6.84 -1.39 -2.95
C THR A 53 6.38 -0.84 -1.61
N LEU A 54 7.12 -1.09 -0.52
CA LEU A 54 6.77 -0.51 0.79
C LEU A 54 6.80 1.02 0.79
N GLU A 55 7.78 1.62 0.10
CA GLU A 55 7.89 3.08 -0.03
C GLU A 55 6.73 3.65 -0.86
N GLU A 56 6.36 2.99 -1.97
CA GLU A 56 5.19 3.38 -2.78
C GLU A 56 3.90 3.29 -1.96
N ALA A 57 3.73 2.21 -1.19
CA ALA A 57 2.57 2.04 -0.32
C ALA A 57 2.54 3.09 0.81
N GLU A 58 3.67 3.37 1.45
CA GLU A 58 3.78 4.41 2.48
C GLU A 58 3.45 5.78 1.91
N SER A 59 3.99 6.14 0.75
CA SER A 59 3.71 7.40 0.06
C SER A 59 2.23 7.52 -0.32
N TRP A 60 1.64 6.44 -0.87
CA TRP A 60 0.22 6.40 -1.20
C TRP A 60 -0.68 6.56 0.03
N LEU A 61 -0.33 5.88 1.13
CA LEU A 61 -1.05 5.97 2.40
C LEU A 61 -0.87 7.34 3.07
N GLY A 62 0.34 7.91 3.00
CA GLY A 62 0.70 9.22 3.55
C GLY A 62 0.03 10.37 2.81
N GLY A 63 0.05 10.35 1.48
CA GLY A 63 -0.58 11.34 0.60
C GLY A 63 -2.10 11.36 0.68
N ARG A 64 -2.74 10.31 1.23
CA ARG A 64 -4.19 10.28 1.47
C ARG A 64 -4.64 11.00 2.75
N ASN A 65 -3.74 11.69 3.45
CA ASN A 65 -4.09 12.69 4.47
C ASN A 65 -4.20 14.07 3.81
N ASP A 66 -5.21 14.28 2.96
CA ASP A 66 -5.80 15.59 2.69
C ASP A 66 -6.90 15.44 1.63
N LYS A 67 -8.03 14.84 2.02
CA LYS A 67 -9.31 15.23 1.41
C LYS A 67 -9.91 16.44 2.13
N GLY A 68 -9.08 17.46 2.31
CA GLY A 68 -9.47 18.85 2.35
C GLY A 68 -8.62 19.61 1.33
N ASN A 69 -9.24 20.13 0.27
CA ASN A 69 -8.70 21.10 -0.70
C ASN A 69 -7.71 20.52 -1.75
N ALA A 70 -7.83 20.70 -3.07
CA ALA A 70 -8.61 21.64 -3.88
C ALA A 70 -9.08 20.98 -5.19
#